data_AF-A0A7L2YSV5-F1
#
_entry.id   AF-A0A7L2YSV5-F1
#
_cell.length_a   1.000
_cell.length_b   1.000
_cell.length_c   1.000
_cell.angle_alpha   90.00
_cell.angle_beta   90.00
_cell.angle_gamma   90.00
#
_symmetry.space_group_name_H-M   'P 1'
#
loop_
_entity.id
_entity.type
_entity.pdbx_description
1 polymer ?
#
loop_
_entity_poly.entity_id
_entity_poly.type
_entity_poly.pdbx_seq_one_letter_code
_entity_poly.pdbx_strand_id
1 'polypeptide(L)'
;QDVSGDGGVRKEELRPGSGKDVPPAASVAVKYSGYLEHCDKPFCTSSKSPSLMKLGKDITLLGLEIGLLTMKKGEVARFVFTPDYAYGRQGCPPLIPPNATVMFEVEVLDFLDSGESDAFFELTAEQQNTLPLQKVLEVADTERVFGNYLYRKQHFESAKGRYKRAFSILSRSPSSEEEQGQIDASKLLVLLNLSLTYLKLERPAQALVYGEKALEIDQRNAKALFRCGQACLCMTEYEKARDFLIRAQHVQPFNHDINNELKKLASCYRDYMEKEKEMCSRMFAPLNSS
;
A
#
# COMPACT_ATOMS: atom_id res chain seq x y z
N GLN A 1 -9.34 16.58 -28.96
CA GLN A 1 -10.56 15.74 -28.85
C GLN A 1 -11.50 16.40 -27.85
N ASP A 2 -12.78 16.55 -28.21
CA ASP A 2 -13.82 16.92 -27.23
C ASP A 2 -14.21 15.67 -26.45
N VAL A 3 -14.04 15.70 -25.12
CA VAL A 3 -14.29 14.55 -24.24
C VAL A 3 -15.54 14.73 -23.37
N SER A 4 -16.10 15.94 -23.30
CA SER A 4 -17.41 16.17 -22.66
C SER A 4 -18.56 16.10 -23.66
N GLY A 5 -18.29 16.26 -24.96
CA GLY A 5 -19.28 16.17 -26.05
C GLY A 5 -20.03 17.48 -26.34
N ASP A 6 -19.87 18.49 -25.48
CA ASP A 6 -20.40 19.84 -25.61
C ASP A 6 -19.30 20.89 -25.88
N GLY A 7 -18.06 20.44 -26.09
CA GLY A 7 -16.89 21.28 -26.31
C GLY A 7 -16.29 21.91 -25.05
N GLY A 8 -16.86 21.63 -23.86
CA GLY A 8 -16.44 22.20 -22.58
C GLY A 8 -15.12 21.64 -22.03
N VAL A 9 -14.79 20.39 -22.36
CA VAL A 9 -13.53 19.73 -22.00
C VAL A 9 -12.84 19.23 -23.25
N ARG A 10 -11.73 19.88 -23.62
CA ARG A 10 -10.93 19.49 -24.79
C ARG A 10 -9.61 18.91 -24.36
N LYS A 11 -9.30 17.71 -24.83
CA LYS A 11 -8.05 16.97 -24.61
C LYS A 11 -7.13 17.03 -25.82
N GLU A 12 -5.85 17.24 -25.57
CA GLU A 12 -4.73 17.02 -26.48
C GLU A 12 -3.78 16.02 -25.80
N GLU A 13 -3.61 14.83 -26.38
CA GLU A 13 -2.64 13.87 -25.88
C GLU A 13 -1.23 14.29 -26.30
N LEU A 14 -0.34 14.48 -25.33
CA LEU A 14 1.07 14.85 -25.56
C LEU A 14 1.98 13.63 -25.57
N ARG A 15 1.66 12.65 -24.72
CA ARG A 15 2.36 11.37 -24.64
C ARG A 15 1.38 10.26 -24.29
N PRO A 16 1.31 9.17 -25.06
CA PRO A 16 0.40 8.07 -24.77
C PRO A 16 0.79 7.34 -23.48
N GLY A 17 -0.23 6.88 -22.75
CA GLY A 17 -0.06 5.93 -21.65
C GLY A 17 -0.20 4.47 -22.10
N SER A 18 -0.29 3.56 -21.13
CA SER A 18 -0.44 2.13 -21.37
C SER A 18 -1.49 1.50 -20.45
N GLY A 19 -2.05 0.38 -20.88
CA GLY A 19 -3.07 -0.36 -20.14
C GLY A 19 -4.48 0.19 -20.34
N LYS A 20 -5.33 -0.07 -19.35
CA LYS A 20 -6.72 0.38 -19.31
C LYS A 20 -6.83 1.86 -18.96
N ASP A 21 -7.95 2.46 -19.33
CA ASP A 21 -8.31 3.81 -18.91
C ASP A 21 -8.56 3.85 -17.40
N VAL A 22 -8.44 5.04 -16.81
CA VAL A 22 -8.70 5.27 -15.39
C VAL A 22 -10.19 4.98 -15.07
N PRO A 23 -10.50 4.08 -14.13
CA PRO A 23 -11.87 3.78 -13.74
C PRO A 23 -12.57 4.94 -13.00
N PRO A 24 -13.92 5.07 -13.08
CA PRO A 24 -14.72 6.14 -12.43
C PRO A 24 -14.47 6.35 -10.94
N ALA A 25 -14.23 5.26 -10.20
CA ALA A 25 -14.00 5.29 -8.76
C ALA A 25 -12.54 4.96 -8.42
N ALA A 26 -11.59 5.30 -9.29
CA ALA A 26 -10.19 5.07 -9.01
C ALA A 26 -9.61 6.10 -8.03
N SER A 27 -8.61 5.64 -7.27
CA SER A 27 -7.66 6.52 -6.60
C SER A 27 -6.49 6.77 -7.56
N VAL A 28 -6.26 8.03 -7.96
CA VAL A 28 -5.27 8.40 -8.99
C VAL A 28 -4.12 9.21 -8.41
N ALA A 29 -2.91 8.94 -8.85
CA ALA A 29 -1.73 9.74 -8.55
C ALA A 29 -1.37 10.52 -9.81
N VAL A 30 -1.51 11.84 -9.75
CA VAL A 30 -1.34 12.72 -10.91
C VAL A 30 -0.35 13.83 -10.60
N LYS A 31 0.45 14.19 -11.59
CA LYS A 31 1.09 15.50 -11.62
C LYS A 31 0.26 16.42 -12.51
N TYR A 32 0.15 17.68 -12.12
CA TYR A 32 -0.54 18.65 -12.94
C TYR A 32 0.05 20.04 -12.78
N SER A 33 -0.13 20.86 -13.80
CA SER A 33 0.08 22.31 -13.77
C SER A 33 -1.08 23.00 -14.47
N GLY A 34 -1.72 23.94 -13.78
CA GLY A 34 -2.86 24.71 -14.26
C GLY A 34 -2.45 26.13 -14.63
N TYR A 35 -2.94 26.61 -15.77
CA TYR A 35 -2.57 27.88 -16.39
C TYR A 35 -3.82 28.67 -16.79
N LEU A 36 -3.72 29.99 -16.72
CA LEU A 36 -4.69 30.90 -17.32
C LEU A 36 -4.32 31.16 -18.78
N GLU A 37 -5.33 31.52 -19.57
CA GLU A 37 -5.11 31.93 -20.95
C GLU A 37 -4.08 33.07 -21.03
N HIS A 38 -3.16 32.97 -22.00
CA HIS A 38 -2.06 33.92 -22.22
C HIS A 38 -1.09 34.11 -21.04
N CYS A 39 -1.06 33.18 -20.08
CA CYS A 39 -0.13 33.21 -18.95
C CYS A 39 0.85 32.02 -19.01
N ASP A 40 2.16 32.30 -19.08
CA ASP A 40 3.19 31.26 -19.09
C ASP A 40 3.46 30.65 -17.71
N LYS A 41 3.06 31.35 -16.64
CA LYS A 41 3.24 30.88 -15.27
C LYS A 41 1.99 30.14 -14.80
N PRO A 42 2.13 28.93 -14.23
CA PRO A 42 1.00 28.21 -13.69
C PRO A 42 0.46 28.91 -12.43
N PHE A 43 -0.86 28.94 -12.30
CA PHE A 43 -1.52 29.40 -11.07
C PHE A 43 -1.59 28.28 -10.01
N CYS A 44 -1.48 27.01 -10.43
CA CYS A 44 -1.40 25.87 -9.52
C CYS A 44 -0.51 24.76 -10.09
N THR A 45 0.17 24.04 -9.20
CA THR A 45 1.00 22.87 -9.55
C THR A 45 0.88 21.82 -8.47
N SER A 46 0.84 20.55 -8.84
CA SER A 46 0.91 19.43 -7.89
C SER A 46 2.23 19.37 -7.13
N SER A 47 2.25 18.66 -6.00
CA SER A 47 3.50 18.37 -5.29
C SER A 47 4.45 17.48 -6.13
N LYS A 48 5.74 17.47 -5.80
CA LYS A 48 6.74 16.60 -6.47
C LYS A 48 6.46 15.10 -6.26
N SER A 49 5.78 14.77 -5.17
CA SER A 49 5.43 13.42 -4.74
C SER A 49 3.93 13.39 -4.43
N PRO A 50 3.07 13.31 -5.45
CA PRO A 50 1.63 13.40 -5.28
C PRO A 50 1.08 12.19 -4.55
N SER A 51 0.19 12.44 -3.59
CA SER A 51 -0.63 11.41 -2.96
C SER A 51 -1.68 10.90 -3.94
N LEU A 52 -2.23 9.72 -3.67
CA LEU A 52 -3.41 9.25 -4.37
C LEU A 52 -4.61 10.12 -3.98
N MET A 53 -5.38 10.56 -4.97
CA MET A 53 -6.61 11.34 -4.82
C MET A 53 -7.77 10.53 -5.39
N LYS A 54 -8.88 10.48 -4.67
CA LYS A 54 -10.08 9.75 -5.07
C LYS A 54 -10.90 10.55 -6.07
N LEU A 55 -11.17 9.98 -7.25
CA LEU A 55 -12.15 10.54 -8.20
C LEU A 55 -13.55 10.54 -7.59
N GLY A 56 -14.31 11.61 -7.82
CA GLY A 56 -15.64 11.85 -7.24
C GLY A 56 -15.62 12.38 -5.82
N LYS A 57 -14.45 12.62 -5.22
CA LYS A 57 -14.33 13.08 -3.82
C LYS A 57 -13.23 14.11 -3.59
N ASP A 58 -11.99 13.76 -3.92
CA ASP A 58 -10.82 14.61 -3.62
C ASP A 58 -10.47 15.54 -4.80
N ILE A 59 -10.85 15.17 -6.02
CA ILE A 59 -10.64 15.97 -7.24
C ILE A 59 -11.91 16.77 -7.50
N THR A 60 -11.89 18.07 -7.22
CA THR A 60 -13.12 18.89 -7.23
C THR A 60 -13.34 19.67 -8.53
N LEU A 61 -12.34 19.71 -9.42
CA LEU A 61 -12.47 20.39 -10.70
C LEU A 61 -13.10 19.44 -11.73
N LEU A 62 -14.34 19.71 -12.12
CA LEU A 62 -15.14 18.84 -12.98
C LEU A 62 -14.43 18.48 -14.30
N GLY A 63 -13.76 19.45 -14.93
CA GLY A 63 -12.99 19.22 -16.15
C GLY A 63 -11.83 18.23 -15.95
N LEU A 64 -11.17 18.24 -14.78
CA LEU A 64 -10.13 17.25 -14.46
C LEU A 64 -10.73 15.87 -14.21
N GLU A 65 -11.86 15.77 -13.51
CA GLU A 65 -12.51 14.47 -13.31
C GLU A 65 -12.86 13.81 -14.64
N ILE A 66 -13.54 14.54 -15.53
CA ILE A 66 -13.89 14.04 -16.88
C ILE A 66 -12.63 13.71 -17.68
N GLY A 67 -11.64 14.61 -17.67
CA GLY A 67 -10.40 14.44 -18.42
C GLY A 67 -9.64 13.18 -17.99
N LEU A 68 -9.51 12.95 -16.68
CA LEU A 68 -8.77 11.82 -16.12
C LEU A 68 -9.36 10.47 -16.49
N LEU A 69 -10.70 10.35 -16.60
CA LEU A 69 -11.37 9.12 -17.04
C LEU A 69 -11.01 8.69 -18.46
N THR A 70 -10.48 9.61 -19.26
CA THR A 70 -10.01 9.33 -20.63
C THR A 70 -8.53 9.00 -20.70
N MET A 71 -7.82 9.03 -19.57
CA MET A 71 -6.36 8.87 -19.53
C MET A 71 -5.95 7.45 -19.13
N LYS A 72 -4.74 7.07 -19.52
CA LYS A 72 -4.07 5.82 -19.15
C LYS A 72 -2.87 6.08 -18.25
N LYS A 73 -2.37 5.02 -17.62
CA LYS A 73 -1.15 5.09 -16.80
C LYS A 73 0.05 5.52 -17.65
N GLY A 74 0.78 6.54 -17.19
CA GLY A 74 1.95 7.12 -17.85
C GLY A 74 1.64 8.19 -18.89
N GLU A 75 0.36 8.39 -19.20
CA GLU A 75 -0.10 9.36 -20.20
C GLU A 75 0.17 10.79 -19.72
N VAL A 76 0.56 11.65 -20.65
CA VAL A 76 0.61 13.11 -20.48
C VAL A 76 -0.37 13.72 -21.47
N ALA A 77 -1.30 14.52 -20.96
CA ALA A 77 -2.28 15.21 -21.78
C ALA A 77 -2.45 16.65 -21.32
N ARG A 78 -2.76 17.50 -22.28
CA ARG A 78 -3.19 18.87 -22.05
C ARG A 78 -4.70 18.94 -22.19
N PHE A 79 -5.34 19.66 -21.27
CA PHE A 79 -6.75 19.90 -21.27
C PHE A 79 -7.05 21.39 -21.28
N VAL A 80 -8.11 21.78 -21.99
CA VAL A 80 -8.70 23.11 -21.93
C VAL A 80 -10.11 22.96 -21.40
N PHE A 81 -10.41 23.69 -20.32
CA PHE A 81 -11.70 23.68 -19.65
C PHE A 81 -12.38 25.03 -19.81
N THR A 82 -13.60 25.03 -20.34
CA THR A 82 -14.47 26.21 -20.29
C THR A 82 -14.86 26.52 -18.85
N PRO A 83 -15.38 27.73 -18.56
CA PRO A 83 -15.65 28.14 -17.19
C PRO A 83 -16.57 27.19 -16.42
N ASP A 84 -17.58 26.62 -17.06
CA ASP A 84 -18.55 25.71 -16.43
C ASP A 84 -17.93 24.37 -15.99
N TYR A 85 -16.78 23.99 -16.58
CA TYR A 85 -15.99 22.82 -16.19
C TYR A 85 -14.78 23.18 -15.31
N ALA A 86 -14.64 24.47 -14.95
CA ALA A 86 -13.54 25.01 -14.17
C ALA A 86 -14.06 25.77 -12.93
N TYR A 87 -13.85 27.10 -12.88
CA TYR A 87 -14.15 27.95 -11.71
C TYR A 87 -15.41 28.81 -11.90
N GLY A 88 -16.14 28.61 -13.00
CA GLY A 88 -17.44 29.19 -13.27
C GLY A 88 -17.47 30.73 -13.28
N ARG A 89 -18.67 31.26 -13.05
CA ARG A 89 -18.94 32.71 -13.09
C ARG A 89 -18.28 33.50 -11.96
N GLN A 90 -17.94 32.85 -10.86
CA GLN A 90 -17.32 33.51 -9.72
C GLN A 90 -15.79 33.53 -9.83
N GLY A 91 -15.20 32.57 -10.56
CA GLY A 91 -13.75 32.38 -10.57
C GLY A 91 -13.23 31.93 -9.20
N CYS A 92 -11.98 32.24 -8.91
CA CYS A 92 -11.34 32.05 -7.61
C CYS A 92 -10.45 33.26 -7.30
N PRO A 93 -11.05 34.39 -6.88
CA PRO A 93 -10.30 35.63 -6.65
C PRO A 93 -9.23 35.50 -5.54
N PRO A 94 -8.09 36.20 -5.65
CA PRO A 94 -7.70 37.06 -6.77
C PRO A 94 -7.00 36.32 -7.92
N LEU A 95 -6.80 35.00 -7.81
CA LEU A 95 -5.98 34.24 -8.76
C LEU A 95 -6.69 34.00 -10.10
N ILE A 96 -7.98 33.64 -10.06
CA ILE A 96 -8.72 33.19 -11.24
C ILE A 96 -9.90 34.12 -11.47
N PRO A 97 -9.95 34.85 -12.60
CA PRO A 97 -11.06 35.73 -12.93
C PRO A 97 -12.40 34.99 -13.10
N PRO A 98 -13.53 35.70 -12.92
CA PRO A 98 -14.84 35.27 -13.39
C PRO A 98 -14.82 34.80 -14.84
N ASN A 99 -15.51 33.69 -15.13
CA ASN A 99 -15.65 33.14 -16.50
C ASN A 99 -14.32 32.86 -17.21
N ALA A 100 -13.25 32.55 -16.48
CA ALA A 100 -11.96 32.23 -17.06
C ALA A 100 -11.95 30.81 -17.66
N THR A 101 -11.44 30.69 -18.88
CA THR A 101 -10.99 29.42 -19.46
C THR A 101 -9.62 29.10 -18.88
N VAL A 102 -9.40 27.83 -18.50
CA VAL A 102 -8.14 27.37 -17.92
C VAL A 102 -7.58 26.20 -18.71
N MET A 103 -6.26 26.09 -18.73
CA MET A 103 -5.55 24.98 -19.34
C MET A 103 -4.85 24.18 -18.24
N PHE A 104 -4.91 22.85 -18.32
CA PHE A 104 -4.16 21.96 -17.44
C PHE A 104 -3.27 21.02 -18.24
N GLU A 105 -2.00 20.93 -17.90
CA GLU A 105 -1.14 19.84 -18.33
C GLU A 105 -1.10 18.80 -17.20
N VAL A 106 -1.44 17.55 -17.51
CA VAL A 106 -1.65 16.48 -16.54
C VAL A 106 -0.86 15.24 -16.95
N GLU A 107 -0.18 14.63 -15.99
CA GLU A 107 0.48 13.32 -16.13
C GLU A 107 -0.14 12.33 -15.12
N VAL A 108 -0.68 11.22 -15.60
CA VAL A 108 -1.15 10.13 -14.74
C VAL A 108 0.03 9.22 -14.40
N LEU A 109 0.48 9.25 -13.15
CA LEU A 109 1.60 8.41 -12.70
C LEU A 109 1.17 6.96 -12.45
N ASP A 110 0.05 6.80 -11.74
CA ASP A 110 -0.53 5.51 -11.41
C ASP A 110 -1.98 5.68 -10.97
N PHE A 111 -2.72 4.58 -10.93
CA PHE A 111 -4.05 4.55 -10.34
C PHE A 111 -4.39 3.17 -9.78
N LEU A 112 -5.31 3.16 -8.84
CA LEU A 112 -5.83 1.94 -8.22
C LEU A 112 -7.35 1.99 -8.26
N ASP A 113 -7.92 0.94 -8.84
CA ASP A 113 -9.35 0.74 -8.86
C ASP A 113 -9.82 0.34 -7.45
N SER A 114 -10.57 1.21 -6.78
CA SER A 114 -11.07 0.96 -5.42
C SER A 114 -12.58 1.00 -5.32
N GLY A 115 -13.31 1.14 -6.43
CA GLY A 115 -14.76 1.33 -6.44
C GLY A 115 -15.51 0.23 -5.68
N GLU A 116 -15.20 -1.02 -5.99
CA GLU A 116 -15.83 -2.18 -5.35
C GLU A 116 -15.48 -2.29 -3.87
N SER A 117 -14.25 -1.93 -3.50
CA SER A 117 -13.91 -1.90 -2.08
C SER A 117 -14.66 -0.80 -1.35
N ASP A 118 -14.78 0.39 -1.94
CA ASP A 118 -15.43 1.51 -1.27
C ASP A 118 -16.93 1.23 -1.10
N ALA A 119 -17.59 0.70 -2.14
CA ALA A 119 -18.97 0.23 -2.04
C ALA A 119 -19.15 -0.85 -0.96
N PHE A 120 -18.20 -1.79 -0.83
CA PHE A 120 -18.25 -2.81 0.21
C PHE A 120 -18.24 -2.21 1.63
N PHE A 121 -17.42 -1.17 1.88
CA PHE A 121 -17.33 -0.53 3.20
C PHE A 121 -18.49 0.42 3.51
N GLU A 122 -19.32 0.77 2.52
CA GLU A 122 -20.57 1.51 2.72
C GLU A 122 -21.72 0.59 3.16
N LEU A 123 -21.62 -0.72 2.93
CA LEU A 123 -22.62 -1.71 3.35
C LEU A 123 -22.59 -1.95 4.86
N THR A 124 -23.75 -2.34 5.42
CA THR A 124 -23.83 -2.84 6.79
C THR A 124 -23.19 -4.24 6.92
N ALA A 125 -22.84 -4.65 8.13
CA ALA A 125 -22.28 -5.98 8.38
C ALA A 125 -23.21 -7.12 7.91
N GLU A 126 -24.53 -6.95 8.06
CA GLU A 126 -25.53 -7.90 7.58
C GLU A 126 -25.49 -8.02 6.06
N GLN A 127 -25.47 -6.89 5.35
CA GLN A 127 -25.36 -6.86 3.89
C GLN A 127 -24.05 -7.47 3.40
N GLN A 128 -22.92 -7.17 4.04
CA GLN A 128 -21.63 -7.76 3.71
C GLN A 128 -21.64 -9.29 3.83
N ASN A 129 -22.32 -9.83 4.85
CA ASN A 129 -22.42 -11.28 5.06
C ASN A 129 -23.26 -12.00 4.00
N THR A 130 -24.19 -11.28 3.34
CA THR A 130 -24.99 -11.84 2.23
C THR A 130 -24.23 -11.92 0.91
N LEU A 131 -23.06 -11.27 0.80
CA LEU A 131 -22.30 -11.26 -0.44
C LEU A 131 -21.67 -12.63 -0.74
N PRO A 132 -21.66 -13.06 -2.02
CA PRO A 132 -20.97 -14.26 -2.45
C PRO A 132 -19.50 -14.23 -2.04
N LEU A 133 -18.94 -15.38 -1.64
CA LEU A 133 -17.54 -15.46 -1.20
C LEU A 133 -16.58 -14.87 -2.24
N GLN A 134 -16.79 -15.17 -3.52
CA GLN A 134 -15.95 -14.66 -4.61
C GLN A 134 -15.86 -13.13 -4.59
N LYS A 135 -16.97 -12.43 -4.34
CA LYS A 135 -16.98 -10.97 -4.23
C LYS A 135 -16.17 -10.47 -3.04
N VAL A 136 -16.29 -11.16 -1.92
CA VAL A 136 -15.53 -10.84 -0.69
C VAL A 136 -14.03 -11.04 -0.91
N LEU A 137 -13.64 -12.13 -1.58
CA LEU A 137 -12.25 -12.40 -1.92
C LEU A 137 -11.67 -11.33 -2.87
N GLU A 138 -12.43 -10.90 -3.88
CA GLU A 138 -12.03 -9.82 -4.80
C GLU A 138 -11.80 -8.49 -4.07
N VAL A 139 -12.69 -8.14 -3.13
CA VAL A 139 -12.54 -6.91 -2.33
C VAL A 139 -11.33 -7.00 -1.40
N ALA A 140 -11.13 -8.15 -0.74
CA ALA A 140 -9.95 -8.37 0.09
C ALA A 140 -8.65 -8.31 -0.73
N ASP A 141 -8.64 -8.88 -1.93
CA ASP A 141 -7.49 -8.82 -2.83
C ASP A 141 -7.21 -7.39 -3.29
N THR A 142 -8.25 -6.62 -3.60
CA THR A 142 -8.13 -5.19 -3.94
C THR A 142 -7.41 -4.42 -2.83
N GLU A 143 -7.84 -4.60 -1.57
CA GLU A 143 -7.18 -3.99 -0.41
C GLU A 143 -5.72 -4.47 -0.25
N ARG A 144 -5.46 -5.76 -0.47
CA ARG A 144 -4.10 -6.33 -0.43
C ARG A 144 -3.20 -5.73 -1.53
N VAL A 145 -3.70 -5.61 -2.75
CA VAL A 145 -2.96 -5.01 -3.89
C VAL A 145 -2.69 -3.53 -3.65
N PHE A 146 -3.66 -2.81 -3.08
CA PHE A 146 -3.47 -1.42 -2.64
C PHE A 146 -2.36 -1.32 -1.59
N GLY A 147 -2.37 -2.22 -0.61
CA GLY A 147 -1.29 -2.34 0.37
C GLY A 147 0.08 -2.58 -0.29
N ASN A 148 0.15 -3.46 -1.30
CA ASN A 148 1.39 -3.74 -2.04
C ASN A 148 1.90 -2.50 -2.77
N TYR A 149 1.01 -1.73 -3.39
CA TYR A 149 1.36 -0.46 -4.04
C TYR A 149 1.99 0.51 -3.04
N LEU A 150 1.32 0.75 -1.92
CA LEU A 150 1.80 1.66 -0.88
C LEU A 150 3.12 1.18 -0.27
N TYR A 151 3.29 -0.13 -0.09
CA TYR A 151 4.52 -0.73 0.40
C TYR A 151 5.70 -0.45 -0.56
N ARG A 152 5.50 -0.60 -1.88
CA ARG A 152 6.54 -0.27 -2.89
C ARG A 152 6.89 1.21 -2.92
N LYS A 153 5.93 2.08 -2.58
CA LYS A 153 6.15 3.52 -2.38
C LYS A 153 6.74 3.87 -1.00
N GLN A 154 7.07 2.86 -0.19
CA GLN A 154 7.61 3.00 1.18
C GLN A 154 6.66 3.67 2.18
N HIS A 155 5.37 3.76 1.85
CA HIS A 155 4.33 4.24 2.76
C HIS A 155 3.82 3.09 3.65
N PHE A 156 4.70 2.58 4.52
CA PHE A 156 4.46 1.37 5.29
C PHE A 156 3.25 1.48 6.25
N GLU A 157 3.01 2.64 6.86
CA GLU A 157 1.86 2.83 7.74
C GLU A 157 0.53 2.78 6.99
N SER A 158 0.45 3.39 5.81
CA SER A 158 -0.72 3.31 4.94
C SER A 158 -0.91 1.90 4.37
N ALA A 159 0.19 1.23 4.00
CA ALA A 159 0.17 -0.17 3.55
C ALA A 159 -0.40 -1.10 4.64
N LYS A 160 0.07 -0.96 5.89
CA LYS A 160 -0.46 -1.65 7.06
C LYS A 160 -1.96 -1.46 7.20
N GLY A 161 -2.46 -0.23 7.05
CA GLY A 161 -3.89 0.09 7.10
C GLY A 161 -4.71 -0.72 6.07
N ARG A 162 -4.24 -0.77 4.82
CA ARG A 162 -4.87 -1.55 3.75
C ARG A 162 -4.84 -3.06 4.00
N TYR A 163 -3.70 -3.60 4.41
CA TYR A 163 -3.63 -5.03 4.74
C TYR A 163 -4.53 -5.40 5.93
N LYS A 164 -4.68 -4.51 6.92
CA LYS A 164 -5.62 -4.72 8.02
C LYS A 164 -7.08 -4.72 7.56
N ARG A 165 -7.46 -3.84 6.63
CA ARG A 165 -8.78 -3.86 5.99
C ARG A 165 -9.01 -5.20 5.28
N ALA A 166 -8.07 -5.65 4.46
CA ALA A 166 -8.13 -6.96 3.80
C ALA A 166 -8.30 -8.11 4.82
N PHE A 167 -7.55 -8.11 5.91
CA PHE A 167 -7.66 -9.11 6.96
C PHE A 167 -9.03 -9.12 7.65
N SER A 168 -9.60 -7.93 7.88
CA SER A 168 -10.94 -7.78 8.47
C SER A 168 -12.03 -8.36 7.56
N ILE A 169 -11.93 -8.11 6.25
CA ILE A 169 -12.86 -8.66 5.24
C ILE A 169 -12.81 -10.20 5.25
N LEU A 170 -11.61 -10.78 5.40
CA LEU A 170 -11.37 -12.22 5.45
C LEU A 170 -11.65 -12.86 6.83
N SER A 171 -12.24 -12.12 7.78
CA SER A 171 -12.60 -12.64 9.10
C SER A 171 -14.07 -13.12 9.18
N ARG A 172 -14.74 -13.29 8.03
CA ARG A 172 -16.09 -13.88 7.96
C ARG A 172 -16.09 -15.36 8.35
N SER A 173 -17.22 -15.82 8.88
CA SER A 173 -17.43 -17.25 9.13
C SER A 173 -17.57 -18.00 7.79
N PRO A 174 -16.82 -19.10 7.59
CA PRO A 174 -16.99 -19.97 6.43
C PRO A 174 -18.32 -20.74 6.52
N SER A 175 -18.90 -21.09 5.38
CA SER A 175 -20.09 -21.96 5.30
C SER A 175 -19.71 -23.41 4.99
N SER A 176 -18.48 -23.65 4.51
CA SER A 176 -17.96 -24.98 4.16
C SER A 176 -16.43 -25.06 4.32
N GLU A 177 -15.89 -26.28 4.31
CA GLU A 177 -14.43 -26.49 4.30
C GLU A 177 -13.76 -25.94 3.03
N GLU A 178 -14.44 -26.01 1.88
CA GLU A 178 -13.95 -25.45 0.63
C GLU A 178 -13.83 -23.91 0.71
N GLU A 179 -14.85 -23.25 1.26
CA GLU A 179 -14.82 -21.81 1.51
C GLU A 179 -13.69 -21.45 2.49
N GLN A 180 -13.52 -22.23 3.55
CA GLN A 180 -12.45 -22.03 4.53
C GLN A 180 -11.07 -22.08 3.86
N GLY A 181 -10.84 -23.07 2.97
CA GLY A 181 -9.58 -23.18 2.21
C GLY A 181 -9.29 -21.96 1.33
N GLN A 182 -10.30 -21.40 0.66
CA GLN A 182 -10.15 -20.20 -0.17
C GLN A 182 -9.87 -18.94 0.67
N ILE A 183 -10.57 -18.80 1.81
CA ILE A 183 -10.34 -17.71 2.78
C ILE A 183 -8.93 -17.81 3.33
N ASP A 184 -8.47 -19.00 3.74
CA ASP A 184 -7.15 -19.21 4.31
C ASP A 184 -6.03 -18.95 3.31
N ALA A 185 -6.19 -19.38 2.06
CA ALA A 185 -5.24 -19.07 1.00
C ALA A 185 -5.07 -17.55 0.82
N SER A 186 -6.19 -16.81 0.83
CA SER A 186 -6.18 -15.35 0.72
C SER A 186 -5.62 -14.68 1.98
N LYS A 187 -6.00 -15.18 3.17
CA LYS A 187 -5.57 -14.67 4.47
C LYS A 187 -4.08 -14.87 4.69
N LEU A 188 -3.53 -16.01 4.25
CA LEU A 188 -2.08 -16.28 4.28
C LEU A 188 -1.30 -15.19 3.56
N LEU A 189 -1.71 -14.79 2.34
CA LEU A 189 -1.05 -13.72 1.59
C LEU A 189 -1.07 -12.38 2.34
N VAL A 190 -2.19 -12.04 2.99
CA VAL A 190 -2.34 -10.81 3.78
C VAL A 190 -1.50 -10.85 5.06
N LEU A 191 -1.50 -11.96 5.78
CA LEU A 191 -0.72 -12.15 7.01
C LEU A 191 0.79 -12.05 6.74
N LEU A 192 1.25 -12.68 5.66
CA LEU A 192 2.61 -12.56 5.16
C LEU A 192 2.98 -11.08 4.91
N ASN A 193 2.11 -10.34 4.24
CA ASN A 193 2.35 -8.92 3.98
C ASN A 193 2.33 -8.06 5.25
N LEU A 194 1.43 -8.33 6.21
CA LEU A 194 1.40 -7.65 7.51
C LEU A 194 2.68 -7.90 8.30
N SER A 195 3.12 -9.15 8.42
CA SER A 195 4.35 -9.51 9.13
C SER A 195 5.56 -8.76 8.56
N LEU A 196 5.73 -8.77 7.23
CA LEU A 196 6.79 -8.01 6.57
C LEU A 196 6.68 -6.50 6.79
N THR A 197 5.46 -5.95 6.75
CA THR A 197 5.23 -4.52 6.95
C THR A 197 5.56 -4.09 8.37
N TYR A 198 5.23 -4.89 9.37
CA TYR A 198 5.60 -4.62 10.75
C TYR A 198 7.10 -4.72 11.03
N LEU A 199 7.82 -5.60 10.33
CA LEU A 199 9.30 -5.59 10.36
C LEU A 199 9.86 -4.26 9.82
N LYS A 200 9.30 -3.74 8.71
CA LYS A 200 9.70 -2.43 8.16
C LYS A 200 9.33 -1.25 9.04
N LEU A 201 8.30 -1.39 9.87
CA LEU A 201 7.90 -0.40 10.86
C LEU A 201 8.63 -0.55 12.20
N GLU A 202 9.62 -1.44 12.30
CA GLU A 202 10.38 -1.71 13.52
C GLU A 202 9.50 -2.12 14.71
N ARG A 203 8.41 -2.86 14.43
CA ARG A 203 7.50 -3.42 15.45
C ARG A 203 7.57 -4.95 15.44
N PRO A 204 8.68 -5.55 15.88
CA PRO A 204 8.93 -6.98 15.72
C PRO A 204 7.92 -7.87 16.45
N ALA A 205 7.42 -7.46 17.62
CA ALA A 205 6.40 -8.23 18.34
C ALA A 205 5.12 -8.43 17.49
N GLN A 206 4.68 -7.37 16.79
CA GLN A 206 3.53 -7.47 15.89
C GLN A 206 3.85 -8.28 14.64
N ALA A 207 5.08 -8.16 14.11
CA ALA A 207 5.53 -8.97 12.98
C ALA A 207 5.53 -10.47 13.30
N LEU A 208 5.95 -10.85 14.52
CA LEU A 208 5.92 -12.22 15.00
C LEU A 208 4.49 -12.74 15.08
N VAL A 209 3.58 -12.00 15.73
CA VAL A 209 2.15 -12.40 15.86
C VAL A 209 1.52 -12.70 14.49
N TYR A 210 1.74 -11.84 13.49
CA TYR A 210 1.18 -12.08 12.16
C TYR A 210 1.91 -13.20 11.40
N GLY A 211 3.20 -13.39 11.66
CA GLY A 211 3.97 -14.51 11.11
C GLY A 211 3.51 -15.86 11.67
N GLU A 212 3.28 -15.95 12.97
CA GLU A 212 2.76 -17.16 13.63
C GLU A 212 1.35 -17.50 13.15
N LYS A 213 0.47 -16.49 13.00
CA LYS A 213 -0.85 -16.69 12.36
C LYS A 213 -0.74 -17.22 10.92
N ALA A 214 0.29 -16.83 10.17
CA ALA A 214 0.52 -17.40 8.85
C ALA A 214 0.97 -18.87 8.93
N LEU A 215 1.70 -19.25 9.98
CA LEU A 215 2.14 -20.62 10.24
C LEU A 215 1.02 -21.52 10.78
N GLU A 216 0.00 -20.94 11.43
CA GLU A 216 -1.23 -21.67 11.78
C GLU A 216 -1.95 -22.18 10.52
N ILE A 217 -1.89 -21.42 9.41
CA ILE A 217 -2.45 -21.81 8.10
C ILE A 217 -1.48 -22.75 7.35
N ASP A 218 -0.20 -22.38 7.28
CA ASP A 218 0.84 -23.17 6.57
C ASP A 218 2.12 -23.24 7.41
N GLN A 219 2.26 -24.32 8.18
CA GLN A 219 3.39 -24.54 9.08
C GLN A 219 4.75 -24.65 8.38
N ARG A 220 4.76 -24.90 7.05
CA ARG A 220 5.97 -25.03 6.23
C ARG A 220 6.23 -23.77 5.40
N ASN A 221 5.52 -22.68 5.64
CA ASN A 221 5.70 -21.46 4.88
C ASN A 221 7.07 -20.81 5.15
N ALA A 222 8.01 -20.97 4.23
CA ALA A 222 9.38 -20.46 4.39
C ALA A 222 9.43 -18.94 4.65
N LYS A 223 8.54 -18.15 4.04
CA LYS A 223 8.48 -16.69 4.24
C LYS A 223 8.00 -16.32 5.64
N ALA A 224 7.00 -17.03 6.16
CA ALA A 224 6.52 -16.80 7.52
C ALA A 224 7.59 -17.19 8.55
N LEU A 225 8.18 -18.39 8.42
CA LEU A 225 9.27 -18.86 9.28
C LEU A 225 10.44 -17.87 9.29
N PHE A 226 10.89 -17.45 8.10
CA PHE A 226 11.98 -16.47 7.98
C PHE A 226 11.67 -15.15 8.68
N ARG A 227 10.46 -14.61 8.52
CA ARG A 227 10.04 -13.34 9.13
C ARG A 227 9.87 -13.45 10.65
N CYS A 228 9.35 -14.56 11.16
CA CYS A 228 9.32 -14.84 12.60
C CYS A 228 10.75 -14.88 13.17
N GLY A 229 11.67 -15.54 12.46
CA GLY A 229 13.09 -15.55 12.80
C GLY A 229 13.69 -14.15 12.89
N GLN A 230 13.44 -13.31 11.89
CA GLN A 230 13.86 -11.90 11.89
C GLN A 230 13.25 -11.10 13.05
N ALA A 231 11.96 -11.29 13.33
CA ALA A 231 11.28 -10.62 14.43
C ALA A 231 11.88 -11.01 15.80
N CYS A 232 12.07 -12.30 16.06
CA CYS A 232 12.70 -12.81 17.28
C CYS A 232 14.14 -12.29 17.42
N LEU A 233 14.91 -12.26 16.33
CA LEU A 233 16.26 -11.69 16.35
C LEU A 233 16.25 -10.21 16.75
N CYS A 234 15.33 -9.41 16.19
CA CYS A 234 15.16 -8.01 16.58
C CYS A 234 14.76 -7.83 18.06
N MET A 235 14.08 -8.82 18.64
CA MET A 235 13.70 -8.83 20.06
C MET A 235 14.74 -9.51 20.96
N THR A 236 15.91 -9.89 20.40
CA THR A 236 16.98 -10.61 21.12
C THR A 236 16.57 -12.00 21.66
N GLU A 237 15.47 -12.57 21.14
CA GLU A 237 15.01 -13.91 21.46
C GLU A 237 15.75 -14.96 20.61
N TYR A 238 17.07 -15.09 20.83
CA TYR A 238 17.97 -15.81 19.93
C TYR A 238 17.61 -17.29 19.71
N GLU A 239 17.19 -18.00 20.75
CA GLU A 239 16.83 -19.43 20.62
C GLU A 239 15.59 -19.64 19.76
N LYS A 240 14.56 -18.81 19.94
CA LYS A 240 13.36 -18.84 19.08
C LYS A 240 13.69 -18.41 17.66
N ALA A 241 14.53 -17.38 17.50
CA ALA A 241 15.00 -16.96 16.19
C ALA A 241 15.71 -18.12 15.45
N ARG A 242 16.54 -18.88 16.18
CA ARG A 242 17.22 -20.06 15.66
C ARG A 242 16.24 -21.14 15.20
N ASP A 243 15.26 -21.50 16.03
CA ASP A 243 14.26 -22.53 15.68
C ASP A 243 13.55 -22.18 14.36
N PHE A 244 13.01 -20.97 14.26
CA PHE A 244 12.32 -20.50 13.06
C PHE A 244 13.23 -20.51 11.82
N LEU A 245 14.47 -19.99 11.93
CA LEU A 245 15.37 -19.89 10.80
C LEU A 245 15.90 -21.26 10.33
N ILE A 246 16.15 -22.20 11.25
CA ILE A 246 16.54 -23.58 10.89
C ILE A 246 15.38 -24.27 10.16
N ARG A 247 14.15 -24.15 10.67
CA ARG A 247 12.96 -24.67 9.98
C ARG A 247 12.80 -24.04 8.60
N ALA A 248 13.02 -22.73 8.45
CA ALA A 248 13.00 -22.06 7.16
C ALA A 248 14.07 -22.62 6.21
N GLN A 249 15.28 -22.86 6.71
CA GLN A 249 16.39 -23.45 5.96
C GLN A 249 16.07 -24.89 5.52
N HIS A 250 15.43 -25.70 6.36
CA HIS A 250 15.00 -27.04 5.95
C HIS A 250 14.00 -27.02 4.80
N VAL A 251 13.10 -26.03 4.76
CA VAL A 251 12.17 -25.87 3.64
C VAL A 251 12.88 -25.33 2.39
N GLN A 252 13.86 -24.43 2.55
CA GLN A 252 14.62 -23.85 1.43
C GLN A 252 16.14 -23.81 1.71
N PRO A 253 16.85 -24.95 1.56
CA PRO A 253 18.26 -25.06 1.97
C PRO A 253 19.22 -24.11 1.25
N PHE A 254 18.93 -23.81 -0.02
CA PHE A 254 19.77 -22.98 -0.88
C PHE A 254 19.36 -21.50 -0.89
N ASN A 255 18.43 -21.09 -0.04
CA ASN A 255 18.01 -19.70 0.04
C ASN A 255 19.11 -18.84 0.70
N HIS A 256 19.65 -17.89 -0.06
CA HIS A 256 20.75 -17.04 0.40
C HIS A 256 20.37 -16.14 1.57
N ASP A 257 19.14 -15.59 1.57
CA ASP A 257 18.66 -14.67 2.61
C ASP A 257 18.55 -15.38 3.96
N ILE A 258 17.97 -16.59 3.98
CA ILE A 258 17.85 -17.40 5.20
C ILE A 258 19.23 -17.74 5.75
N ASN A 259 20.15 -18.19 4.89
CA ASN A 259 21.51 -18.55 5.28
C ASN A 259 22.31 -17.36 5.81
N ASN A 260 22.12 -16.17 5.24
CA ASN A 260 22.75 -14.95 5.75
C ASN A 260 22.18 -14.50 7.08
N GLU A 261 20.86 -14.60 7.29
CA GLU A 261 20.25 -14.27 8.58
C GLU A 261 20.68 -15.23 9.68
N LEU A 262 20.88 -16.53 9.38
CA LEU A 262 21.47 -17.50 10.32
C LEU A 262 22.91 -17.13 10.71
N LYS A 263 23.73 -16.68 9.75
CA LYS A 263 25.09 -16.19 10.06
C LYS A 263 25.06 -14.96 10.95
N LYS A 264 24.14 -14.03 10.67
CA LYS A 264 23.93 -12.83 11.48
C LYS A 264 23.50 -13.19 12.91
N LEU A 265 22.52 -14.11 13.05
CA LEU A 265 22.11 -14.65 14.34
C LEU A 265 23.30 -15.23 15.11
N ALA A 266 24.12 -16.07 14.47
CA ALA A 266 25.30 -16.66 15.11
C ALA A 266 26.30 -15.60 15.58
N SER A 267 26.49 -14.52 14.82
CA SER A 267 27.32 -13.40 15.25
C SER A 267 26.72 -12.68 16.46
N CYS A 268 25.45 -12.27 16.38
CA CYS A 268 24.79 -11.55 17.46
C CYS A 268 24.75 -12.35 18.77
N TYR A 269 24.51 -13.66 18.68
CA TYR A 269 24.50 -14.54 19.84
C TYR A 269 25.88 -14.66 20.49
N ARG A 270 26.95 -14.76 19.71
CA ARG A 270 28.33 -14.76 20.26
C ARG A 270 28.64 -13.47 21.00
N ASP A 271 28.31 -12.32 20.39
CA ASP A 271 28.55 -11.00 20.98
C ASP A 271 27.76 -10.83 22.30
N TYR A 272 26.53 -11.36 22.36
CA TYR A 272 25.73 -11.38 23.58
C TYR A 272 26.38 -12.23 24.69
N MET A 273 26.81 -13.45 24.37
CA MET A 273 27.45 -14.35 25.33
C MET A 273 28.79 -13.81 25.85
N GLU A 274 29.57 -13.14 24.99
CA GLU A 274 30.83 -12.51 25.38
C GLU A 274 30.59 -11.37 26.37
N LYS A 275 29.59 -10.51 26.11
CA LYS A 275 29.19 -9.44 27.04
C LYS A 275 28.67 -9.98 28.37
N GLU A 276 27.86 -11.04 28.35
CA GLU A 276 27.42 -11.70 29.59
C GLU A 276 28.62 -12.21 30.39
N LYS A 277 29.56 -12.90 29.74
CA LYS A 277 30.76 -13.40 30.40
C LYS A 277 31.59 -12.28 31.01
N GLU A 278 31.78 -11.16 30.30
CA GLU A 278 32.47 -9.98 30.83
C GLU A 278 31.75 -9.38 32.02
N MET A 279 30.42 -9.22 31.95
CA MET A 279 29.60 -8.68 33.04
C MET A 279 29.70 -9.55 34.29
N CYS A 280 29.51 -10.87 34.15
CA CYS A 280 29.69 -11.82 35.25
C CYS A 280 31.11 -11.72 35.82
N SER A 281 32.14 -11.68 34.97
CA SER A 281 33.54 -11.57 35.41
C SER A 281 33.81 -10.30 36.21
N ARG A 282 33.17 -9.17 35.86
CA ARG A 282 33.27 -7.91 36.64
C ARG A 282 32.49 -7.97 37.95
N MET A 283 31.33 -8.61 37.98
CA MET A 283 30.53 -8.76 39.20
C MET A 283 31.20 -9.66 40.25
N PHE A 284 31.95 -10.67 39.79
CA PHE A 284 32.71 -11.58 40.66
C PHE A 284 34.20 -11.19 40.82
N ALA A 285 34.62 -10.05 40.24
CA ALA A 285 35.93 -9.50 40.53
C ALA A 285 35.96 -9.09 42.02
N PRO A 286 37.00 -9.47 42.79
CA PRO A 286 37.08 -9.09 44.19
C PRO A 286 37.03 -7.56 44.32
N LEU A 287 36.15 -7.03 45.17
CA LEU A 287 36.23 -5.67 45.70
C LEU A 287 37.51 -5.55 46.54
N ASN A 288 38.67 -5.44 45.91
CA ASN A 288 39.93 -5.17 46.58
C ASN A 288 40.75 -4.18 45.74
N SER A 289 40.64 -2.90 46.09
CA SER A 289 41.73 -2.09 46.66
C SER A 289 41.64 -0.62 46.22
N SER A 290 41.04 0.22 47.05
CA SER A 290 41.50 1.55 47.47
C SER A 290 40.66 1.99 48.67
#